data_AF-A0A2S2FEU0-F1
#
_entry.id   AF-A0A2S2FEU0-F1
#
_cell.length_a   1.000
_cell.length_b   1.000
_cell.length_c   1.000
_cell.angle_alpha   90.00
_cell.angle_beta   90.00
_cell.angle_gamma   90.00
#
_symmetry.space_group_name_H-M   'P 1'
#
loop_
_entity.id
_entity.type
_entity.pdbx_description
1 polymer ?
#
loop_
_entity_poly.entity_id
_entity_poly.type
_entity_poly.pdbx_seq_one_letter_code
_entity_poly.pdbx_strand_id
1 'polypeptide(L)'
;MKIRKKVYLKSGEEAYLSSAYFNESARNFWGGYILTRPKLKQSKILDFGGQTNTFQIFEYYAQGRTFNIFEVQNASSGQGAMEGEKVVIVIDGWNVKTLSRLEEQDVSAAVDEESCKTHNNQQGYFNMMPYQNILIMTTIRSNACENLKLSDYKVNTKLVEINL
;
A
#
# COMPACT_ATOMS: atom_id res chain seq x y z
N MET A 1 -0.88 -7.82 15.07
CA MET A 1 -1.56 -9.07 14.66
C MET A 1 -0.83 -9.66 13.46
N LYS A 2 -0.28 -10.87 13.55
CA LYS A 2 0.42 -11.51 12.42
C LYS A 2 -0.61 -12.01 11.41
N ILE A 3 -0.75 -11.32 10.27
CA ILE A 3 -1.68 -11.71 9.21
C ILE A 3 -0.94 -12.62 8.23
N ARG A 4 -1.47 -13.82 7.97
CA ARG A 4 -1.06 -14.69 6.86
C ARG A 4 -2.30 -15.00 6.03
N LYS A 5 -2.20 -14.78 4.72
CA LYS A 5 -3.29 -15.06 3.78
C LYS A 5 -2.80 -15.97 2.66
N LYS A 6 -3.64 -16.92 2.30
CA LYS A 6 -3.48 -17.71 1.08
C LYS A 6 -3.79 -16.82 -0.10
N VAL A 7 -2.96 -16.86 -1.14
CA VAL A 7 -3.05 -15.99 -2.31
C VAL A 7 -2.72 -16.80 -3.57
N TYR A 8 -3.14 -16.29 -4.73
CA TYR A 8 -2.80 -16.83 -6.03
C TYR A 8 -1.96 -15.81 -6.79
N LEU A 9 -0.75 -16.22 -7.20
CA LEU A 9 0.14 -15.42 -8.03
C LEU A 9 -0.43 -15.29 -9.45
N LYS A 10 0.12 -14.39 -10.27
CA LYS A 10 -0.29 -14.18 -11.66
C LYS A 10 -0.31 -15.48 -12.48
N SER A 11 0.64 -16.37 -12.22
CA SER A 11 0.73 -17.69 -12.84
C SER A 11 -0.39 -18.67 -12.44
N GLY A 12 -1.21 -18.33 -11.45
CA GLY A 12 -2.18 -19.21 -10.79
C GLY A 12 -1.56 -20.05 -9.65
N GLU A 13 -0.28 -19.87 -9.34
CA GLU A 13 0.37 -20.56 -8.24
C GLU A 13 -0.21 -20.15 -6.88
N GLU A 14 -0.60 -21.13 -6.07
CA GLU A 14 -0.95 -20.91 -4.67
C GLU A 14 0.31 -20.59 -3.83
N ALA A 15 0.23 -19.49 -3.10
CA ALA A 15 1.28 -18.99 -2.21
C ALA A 15 0.66 -18.44 -0.91
N TYR A 16 1.51 -17.98 0.01
CA TYR A 16 1.09 -17.24 1.19
C TYR A 16 1.78 -15.89 1.27
N LEU A 17 1.00 -14.83 1.48
CA LEU A 17 1.52 -13.50 1.83
C LEU A 17 1.33 -13.28 3.33
N SER A 18 2.42 -12.91 3.99
CA SER A 18 2.46 -12.70 5.43
C SER A 18 2.93 -11.29 5.78
N SER A 19 2.22 -10.67 6.72
CA SER A 19 2.70 -9.53 7.47
C SER A 19 3.81 -9.97 8.41
N ALA A 20 4.95 -9.28 8.36
CA ALA A 20 6.11 -9.54 9.19
C ALA A 20 6.39 -8.35 10.12
N TYR A 21 6.91 -8.65 11.30
CA TYR A 21 7.42 -7.67 12.24
C TYR A 21 8.87 -8.05 12.56
N PHE A 22 9.79 -7.13 12.34
CA PHE A 22 11.23 -7.32 12.48
C PHE A 22 11.72 -6.60 13.75
N ASN A 23 11.68 -7.29 14.89
CA ASN A 23 12.00 -6.73 16.21
C ASN A 23 13.41 -6.12 16.31
N GLU A 24 14.38 -6.67 15.58
CA GLU A 24 15.81 -6.33 15.68
C GLU A 24 16.29 -5.42 14.55
N SER A 25 15.38 -4.88 13.75
CA SER A 25 15.72 -3.94 12.67
C SER A 25 15.79 -2.50 13.17
N ALA A 26 16.35 -1.60 12.35
CA ALA A 26 16.46 -0.18 12.68
C ALA A 26 15.10 0.43 13.08
N ARG A 27 15.10 1.52 13.86
CA ARG A 27 13.90 2.17 14.42
C ARG A 27 12.79 2.45 13.38
N ASN A 28 13.15 2.65 12.12
CA ASN A 28 12.22 2.95 11.02
C ASN A 28 11.93 1.74 10.11
N PHE A 29 12.36 0.53 10.47
CA PHE A 29 12.26 -0.66 9.63
C PHE A 29 11.76 -1.88 10.42
N TRP A 30 10.65 -1.74 11.14
CA TRP A 30 10.09 -2.83 11.95
C TRP A 30 9.02 -3.66 11.22
N GLY A 31 8.54 -3.25 10.06
CA GLY A 31 7.45 -3.90 9.33
C GLY A 31 7.82 -4.27 7.89
N GLY A 32 7.22 -5.35 7.38
CA GLY A 32 7.30 -5.70 5.97
C GLY A 32 6.49 -6.95 5.64
N TYR A 33 6.82 -7.58 4.51
CA TYR A 33 6.01 -8.64 3.93
C TYR A 33 6.87 -9.85 3.53
N ILE A 34 6.36 -11.05 3.77
CA ILE A 34 7.02 -12.30 3.38
C ILE A 34 6.11 -13.06 2.41
N LEU A 35 6.62 -13.35 1.23
CA LEU A 35 6.01 -14.26 0.26
C LEU A 35 6.57 -15.67 0.47
N THR A 36 5.70 -16.62 0.76
CA THR A 36 6.05 -18.05 0.88
C THR A 36 5.43 -18.82 -0.28
N ARG A 37 6.27 -19.60 -0.98
CA ARG A 37 5.87 -20.45 -2.11
C ARG A 37 6.05 -21.93 -1.71
N PRO A 38 4.98 -22.59 -1.22
CA PRO A 38 5.09 -23.94 -0.63
C PRO A 38 5.61 -24.99 -1.60
N LYS A 39 5.24 -24.90 -2.88
CA LYS A 39 5.72 -25.82 -3.93
C LYS A 39 7.26 -25.80 -4.07
N LEU A 40 7.88 -24.65 -3.81
CA LEU A 40 9.33 -24.49 -3.85
C LEU A 40 9.99 -24.65 -2.47
N LYS A 41 9.20 -24.76 -1.38
CA LYS A 41 9.69 -24.73 0.01
C LYS A 41 10.57 -23.51 0.30
N GLN A 42 10.21 -22.36 -0.26
CA GLN A 42 10.99 -21.13 -0.17
C GLN A 42 10.13 -19.96 0.29
N SER A 43 10.76 -19.04 1.02
CA SER A 43 10.18 -17.76 1.43
C SER A 43 11.13 -16.63 1.10
N LYS A 44 10.59 -15.48 0.68
CA LYS A 44 11.35 -14.25 0.47
C LYS A 44 10.65 -13.06 1.11
N ILE A 45 11.45 -12.16 1.67
CA ILE A 45 10.99 -10.84 2.08
C ILE A 45 10.76 -10.02 0.80
N LEU A 46 9.62 -9.33 0.72
CA LEU A 46 9.36 -8.38 -0.35
C LEU A 46 9.98 -7.03 0.01
N ASP A 47 10.44 -6.30 -1.00
CA ASP A 47 11.07 -4.98 -0.85
C ASP A 47 10.02 -3.87 -0.63
N PHE A 48 9.20 -4.06 0.40
CA PHE A 48 8.18 -3.11 0.86
C PHE A 48 8.09 -3.15 2.39
N GLY A 49 7.65 -2.07 3.01
CA GLY A 49 7.41 -1.98 4.45
C GLY A 49 8.06 -0.76 5.09
N GLY A 50 8.90 -0.96 6.10
CA GLY A 50 9.46 0.12 6.92
C GLY A 50 8.72 0.19 8.24
N GLN A 51 7.85 1.17 8.41
CA GLN A 51 6.98 1.31 9.59
C GLN A 51 5.54 0.83 9.33
N THR A 52 5.39 -0.11 8.39
CA THR A 52 4.09 -0.70 8.01
C THR A 52 4.26 -2.15 7.58
N ASN A 53 3.21 -2.93 7.77
CA ASN A 53 3.14 -4.34 7.39
C ASN A 53 1.71 -4.81 7.10
N THR A 54 0.81 -3.87 6.81
CA THR A 54 -0.58 -4.16 6.43
C THR A 54 -0.68 -4.26 4.92
N PHE A 55 -1.56 -5.13 4.44
CA PHE A 55 -1.80 -5.28 3.00
C PHE A 55 -3.27 -5.57 2.75
N GLN A 56 -3.73 -5.21 1.56
CA GLN A 56 -5.03 -5.62 1.04
C GLN A 56 -4.84 -6.56 -0.14
N ILE A 57 -5.82 -7.43 -0.34
CA ILE A 57 -5.86 -8.36 -1.47
C ILE A 57 -7.06 -7.98 -2.32
N PHE A 58 -6.82 -7.82 -3.61
CA PHE A 58 -7.89 -7.71 -4.59
C PHE A 58 -7.89 -8.95 -5.49
N GLU A 59 -9.08 -9.45 -5.80
CA GLU A 59 -9.27 -10.49 -6.80
C GLU A 59 -9.26 -9.86 -8.18
N TYR A 60 -8.49 -10.44 -9.09
CA TYR A 60 -8.33 -9.96 -10.46
C TYR A 60 -8.65 -11.09 -11.44
N TYR A 61 -9.44 -10.78 -12.46
CA TYR A 61 -9.88 -11.74 -13.46
C TYR A 61 -9.38 -11.32 -14.85
N ALA A 62 -8.54 -12.16 -15.46
CA ALA A 62 -8.11 -11.97 -16.84
C ALA A 62 -7.94 -13.31 -17.55
N GLN A 63 -8.27 -13.32 -18.85
CA GLN A 63 -8.05 -14.48 -19.72
C GLN A 63 -8.64 -15.79 -19.16
N GLY A 64 -9.81 -15.72 -18.52
CA GLY A 64 -10.47 -16.90 -17.95
C GLY A 64 -9.88 -17.40 -16.62
N ARG A 65 -8.95 -16.66 -16.00
CA ARG A 65 -8.27 -17.04 -14.76
C ARG A 65 -8.41 -15.96 -13.70
N THR A 66 -8.49 -16.39 -12.45
CA THR A 66 -8.47 -15.51 -11.28
C THR A 66 -7.11 -15.60 -10.60
N PHE A 67 -6.52 -14.44 -10.29
CA PHE A 67 -5.33 -14.33 -9.44
C PHE A 67 -5.45 -13.08 -8.56
N ASN A 68 -4.48 -12.86 -7.68
CA ASN A 68 -4.51 -11.74 -6.75
C ASN A 68 -3.55 -10.62 -7.17
N ILE A 69 -4.00 -9.39 -6.96
CA ILE A 69 -3.14 -8.20 -6.88
C ILE A 69 -3.24 -7.63 -5.46
N PHE A 70 -2.21 -6.90 -5.04
CA PHE A 70 -2.02 -6.57 -3.63
C PHE A 70 -1.80 -5.08 -3.47
N GLU A 71 -2.46 -4.46 -2.50
CA GLU A 71 -2.00 -3.18 -1.94
C GLU A 71 -1.01 -3.51 -0.83
N VAL A 72 0.20 -2.98 -0.94
CA VAL A 72 1.24 -2.98 0.10
C VAL A 72 1.65 -1.55 0.38
N GLN A 73 2.37 -1.32 1.48
CA GLN A 73 2.76 0.02 1.91
C GLN A 73 4.26 0.11 2.12
N ASN A 74 4.79 1.30 1.85
CA ASN A 74 6.07 1.78 2.34
C ASN A 74 5.80 2.91 3.31
N ALA A 75 6.47 2.95 4.46
CA ALA A 75 6.30 4.04 5.41
C ALA A 75 7.59 4.30 6.18
N SER A 76 7.90 5.57 6.39
CA SER A 76 8.97 6.05 7.24
C SER A 76 8.53 7.31 7.96
N SER A 77 9.09 7.56 9.13
CA SER A 77 8.88 8.81 9.87
C SER A 77 10.20 9.44 10.24
N GLY A 78 10.20 10.77 10.28
CA GLY A 78 11.35 11.58 10.64
C GLY A 78 10.92 12.99 11.00
N GLN A 79 11.50 13.54 12.07
CA GLN A 79 11.31 14.95 12.46
C GLN A 79 9.83 15.39 12.60
N GLY A 80 8.96 14.50 13.08
CA GLY A 80 7.52 14.80 13.24
C GLY A 80 6.68 14.62 11.97
N ALA A 81 7.31 14.38 10.81
CA ALA A 81 6.63 14.04 9.57
C ALA A 81 6.55 12.52 9.38
N MET A 82 5.42 12.06 8.86
CA MET A 82 5.23 10.71 8.33
C MET A 82 5.12 10.79 6.82
N GLU A 83 5.96 10.03 6.13
CA GLU A 83 5.91 9.85 4.69
C GLU A 83 5.67 8.38 4.38
N GLY A 84 4.81 8.13 3.43
CA GLY A 84 4.49 6.79 3.02
C GLY A 84 4.08 6.71 1.56
N GLU A 85 3.89 5.48 1.12
CA GLU A 85 3.40 5.17 -0.20
C GLU A 85 2.54 3.93 -0.10
N LYS A 86 1.35 3.96 -0.70
CA LYS A 86 0.58 2.76 -1.03
C LYS A 86 0.93 2.33 -2.45
N VAL A 87 1.22 1.06 -2.61
CA VAL A 87 1.64 0.48 -3.90
C VAL A 87 0.73 -0.69 -4.24
N VAL A 88 0.13 -0.64 -5.42
CA VAL A 88 -0.57 -1.79 -5.99
C VAL A 88 0.42 -2.61 -6.81
N ILE A 89 0.56 -3.89 -6.47
CA ILE A 89 1.51 -4.81 -7.11
C ILE A 89 0.81 -6.06 -7.63
N VAL A 90 1.40 -6.68 -8.65
CA VAL A 90 1.16 -8.07 -9.03
C VAL A 90 2.44 -8.86 -8.83
N ILE A 91 2.29 -10.11 -8.41
CA ILE A 91 3.42 -11.02 -8.18
C ILE A 91 3.32 -12.19 -9.16
N ASP A 92 4.40 -12.45 -9.89
CA ASP A 92 4.56 -13.59 -10.80
C ASP A 92 5.81 -14.39 -10.42
N GLY A 93 5.59 -15.49 -9.69
CA GLY A 93 6.68 -16.24 -9.07
C GLY A 93 7.45 -15.38 -8.04
N TRP A 94 8.69 -15.02 -8.36
CA TRP A 94 9.51 -14.10 -7.55
C TRP A 94 9.57 -12.68 -8.12
N ASN A 95 8.98 -12.45 -9.30
CA ASN A 95 8.95 -11.14 -9.93
C ASN A 95 7.80 -10.33 -9.35
N VAL A 96 8.08 -9.11 -8.92
CA VAL A 96 7.08 -8.18 -8.40
C VAL A 96 6.99 -7.00 -9.34
N LYS A 97 5.81 -6.76 -9.91
CA LYS A 97 5.55 -5.63 -10.81
C LYS A 97 4.63 -4.64 -10.11
N THR A 98 5.06 -3.39 -10.01
CA THR A 98 4.18 -2.29 -9.62
C THR A 98 3.20 -1.95 -10.73
N LEU A 99 1.94 -1.77 -10.36
CA LEU A 99 0.84 -1.37 -11.24
C LEU A 99 0.44 0.08 -11.02
N SER A 100 0.41 0.51 -9.76
CA SER A 100 0.11 1.89 -9.39
C SER A 100 0.73 2.25 -8.05
N ARG A 101 0.84 3.55 -7.80
CA ARG A 101 1.46 4.15 -6.62
C ARG A 101 0.66 5.36 -6.17
N LEU A 102 0.62 5.57 -4.87
CA LEU A 102 0.02 6.74 -4.25
C LEU A 102 0.89 7.15 -3.07
N GLU A 103 1.40 8.36 -3.11
CA GLU A 103 2.16 8.95 -2.01
C GLU A 103 1.22 9.39 -0.89
N GLU A 104 1.64 9.20 0.35
CA GLU A 104 0.97 9.67 1.55
C GLU A 104 1.93 10.51 2.37
N GLN A 105 1.40 11.58 2.96
CA GLN A 105 2.17 12.47 3.80
C GLN A 105 1.28 13.00 4.92
N ASP A 106 1.82 12.99 6.13
CA ASP A 106 1.26 13.68 7.28
C ASP A 106 2.37 14.49 7.96
N VAL A 107 2.23 15.81 7.93
CA VAL A 107 3.17 16.76 8.53
C VAL A 107 2.54 17.53 9.68
N SER A 108 1.35 17.13 10.14
CA SER A 108 0.60 17.85 11.18
C SER A 108 1.41 18.01 12.47
N ALA A 109 2.15 16.98 12.87
CA ALA A 109 3.00 17.01 14.06
C ALA A 109 4.38 17.69 13.83
N ALA A 110 4.69 18.11 12.61
CA ALA A 110 5.95 18.76 12.24
C ALA A 110 5.83 20.28 12.10
N VAL A 111 4.61 20.83 12.14
CA VAL A 111 4.32 22.24 11.85
C VAL A 111 3.58 22.90 13.01
N ASP A 112 3.83 24.19 13.21
CA ASP A 112 3.07 25.00 14.15
C ASP A 112 1.73 25.50 13.56
N GLU A 113 0.88 26.08 14.41
CA GLU A 113 -0.45 26.56 14.04
C GLU A 113 -0.42 27.69 12.99
N GLU A 114 0.65 28.48 12.94
CA GLU A 114 0.79 29.57 11.98
C GLU A 114 1.17 29.03 10.59
N SER A 115 2.03 28.01 10.55
CA SER A 115 2.58 27.41 9.33
C SER A 115 1.69 26.31 8.74
N CYS A 116 0.77 25.74 9.53
CA CYS A 116 -0.06 24.60 9.13
C CYS A 116 -0.89 24.84 7.87
N LYS A 117 -1.29 26.08 7.59
CA LYS A 117 -2.09 26.46 6.40
C LYS A 117 -1.30 26.38 5.09
N THR A 118 0.03 26.45 5.16
CA THR A 118 0.92 26.42 3.98
C THR A 118 1.49 25.03 3.70
N HIS A 119 1.33 24.11 4.65
CA HIS A 119 1.71 22.70 4.53
C HIS A 119 0.48 21.85 4.25
N ASN A 120 0.68 20.71 3.59
CA ASN A 120 -0.43 19.86 3.17
C ASN A 120 -0.22 18.42 3.64
N ASN A 121 -1.33 17.80 4.04
CA ASN A 121 -1.40 16.36 4.22
C ASN A 121 -2.00 15.73 2.97
N GLN A 122 -1.60 14.49 2.72
CA GLN A 122 -2.12 13.69 1.63
C GLN A 122 -2.35 12.26 2.11
N GLN A 123 -3.55 11.75 1.86
CA GLN A 123 -3.92 10.36 2.06
C GLN A 123 -4.48 9.80 0.76
N GLY A 124 -4.44 8.50 0.61
CA GLY A 124 -5.18 7.90 -0.48
C GLY A 124 -5.53 6.44 -0.32
N TYR A 125 -6.36 5.99 -1.25
CA TYR A 125 -7.05 4.72 -1.15
C TYR A 125 -7.12 4.09 -2.53
N PHE A 126 -6.89 2.79 -2.57
CA PHE A 126 -7.16 1.95 -3.72
C PHE A 126 -8.44 1.15 -3.49
N ASN A 127 -9.27 1.08 -4.52
CA ASN A 127 -10.38 0.12 -4.59
C ASN A 127 -10.38 -0.55 -5.95
N MET A 128 -10.78 -1.81 -6.02
CA MET A 128 -11.05 -2.47 -7.30
C MET A 128 -12.52 -2.35 -7.67
N MET A 129 -12.82 -2.05 -8.93
CA MET A 129 -14.16 -2.31 -9.43
C MET A 129 -14.37 -3.83 -9.57
N PRO A 130 -15.43 -4.41 -8.99
CA PRO A 130 -15.71 -5.84 -9.12
C PRO A 130 -15.86 -6.25 -10.58
N TYR A 131 -15.23 -7.37 -10.96
CA TYR A 131 -15.28 -7.95 -12.32
C TYR A 131 -14.82 -7.03 -13.45
N GLN A 132 -14.17 -5.91 -13.11
CA GLN A 132 -13.56 -5.00 -14.06
C GLN A 132 -12.08 -4.85 -13.71
N ASN A 133 -11.25 -4.71 -14.73
CA ASN A 133 -9.82 -4.49 -14.52
C ASN A 133 -9.54 -2.99 -14.26
N ILE A 134 -10.40 -2.34 -13.47
CA ILE A 134 -10.32 -0.92 -13.16
C ILE A 134 -9.99 -0.74 -11.68
N LEU A 135 -8.86 -0.10 -11.44
CA LEU A 135 -8.42 0.37 -10.15
C LEU A 135 -8.92 1.81 -9.94
N ILE A 136 -9.71 2.02 -8.90
CA ILE A 136 -10.14 3.34 -8.45
C ILE A 136 -9.09 3.86 -7.48
N MET A 137 -8.48 4.99 -7.81
CA MET A 137 -7.52 5.69 -6.97
C MET A 137 -8.17 6.95 -6.43
N THR A 138 -8.29 7.07 -5.12
CA THR A 138 -8.80 8.28 -4.46
C THR A 138 -7.68 8.92 -3.67
N THR A 139 -7.40 10.20 -3.93
CA THR A 139 -6.48 11.02 -3.14
C THR A 139 -7.26 12.10 -2.42
N ILE A 140 -7.02 12.24 -1.11
CA ILE A 140 -7.57 13.29 -0.28
C ILE A 140 -6.41 14.18 0.17
N ARG A 141 -6.53 15.48 -0.07
CA ARG A 141 -5.57 16.49 0.38
C ARG A 141 -6.23 17.47 1.33
N SER A 142 -5.51 17.92 2.34
CA SER A 142 -5.90 19.02 3.23
C SER A 142 -4.68 19.86 3.58
N ASN A 143 -4.90 21.00 4.23
CA ASN A 143 -3.80 21.63 4.97
C ASN A 143 -3.45 20.79 6.22
N ALA A 144 -2.36 21.14 6.90
CA ALA A 144 -1.81 20.37 8.03
C ALA A 144 -2.35 20.82 9.40
N CYS A 145 -3.39 21.66 9.45
CA CYS A 145 -3.95 22.16 10.72
C CYS A 145 -4.78 21.08 11.43
N GLU A 146 -4.84 21.13 12.77
CA GLU A 146 -5.59 20.12 13.55
C GLU A 146 -7.12 20.22 13.39
N ASN A 147 -7.65 21.43 13.22
CA ASN A 147 -9.09 21.71 13.20
C ASN A 147 -9.62 21.94 11.78
N LEU A 148 -9.57 20.91 10.94
CA LEU A 148 -10.06 20.95 9.56
C LEU A 148 -11.59 20.86 9.48
N LYS A 149 -12.18 21.65 8.59
CA LYS A 149 -13.58 21.53 8.14
C LYS A 149 -13.63 20.74 6.85
N LEU A 150 -14.82 20.22 6.50
CA LEU A 150 -15.03 19.50 5.23
C LEU A 150 -14.62 20.32 3.99
N SER A 151 -14.77 21.64 4.03
CA SER A 151 -14.35 22.56 2.95
C SER A 151 -12.84 22.61 2.73
N ASP A 152 -12.05 22.18 3.71
CA ASP A 152 -10.58 22.23 3.65
C ASP A 152 -10.00 21.00 2.94
N TYR A 153 -10.84 20.01 2.62
CA TYR A 153 -10.45 18.80 1.92
C TYR A 153 -10.68 18.93 0.40
N LYS A 154 -9.67 18.52 -0.37
CA LYS A 154 -9.76 18.33 -1.81
C LYS A 154 -9.68 16.84 -2.11
N VAL A 155 -10.73 16.30 -2.72
CA VAL A 155 -10.81 14.90 -3.14
C VAL A 155 -10.61 14.81 -4.64
N ASN A 156 -9.71 13.94 -5.08
CA ASN A 156 -9.52 13.61 -6.49
C ASN A 156 -9.64 12.10 -6.67
N THR A 157 -10.40 11.68 -7.67
CA THR A 157 -10.57 10.26 -8.03
C THR A 157 -10.10 10.04 -9.46
N LYS A 158 -9.24 9.04 -9.65
CA LYS A 158 -8.77 8.59 -10.96
C LYS A 158 -9.12 7.13 -11.17
N LEU A 159 -9.57 6.80 -12.37
CA LEU A 159 -9.75 5.42 -12.82
C LEU A 159 -8.49 4.99 -13.58
N VAL A 160 -7.93 3.85 -13.22
CA VAL A 160 -6.73 3.28 -13.85
C VAL A 160 -7.07 1.89 -14.35
N GLU A 161 -7.01 1.71 -15.66
CA GLU A 161 -7.13 0.40 -16.27
C GLU A 161 -5.86 -0.40 -16.03
N ILE A 162 -6.02 -1.62 -15.52
CA ILE A 162 -4.98 -2.58 -15.25
C ILE A 162 -4.98 -3.59 -16.39
N ASN A 163 -3.87 -3.69 -17.12
CA ASN A 163 -3.72 -4.62 -18.23
C ASN A 163 -2.61 -5.63 -17.90
N LEU A 164 -3.00 -6.88 -17.60
CA LEU A 164 -2.14 -7.95 -17.09
C LEU A 164 -2.23 -9.24 -17.88
#